data_AF-A0A842LF23-F1
#
_entry.id   AF-A0A842LF23-F1
#
_cell.length_a   1.000
_cell.length_b   1.000
_cell.length_c   1.000
_cell.angle_alpha   90.00
_cell.angle_beta   90.00
_cell.angle_gamma   90.00
#
_symmetry.space_group_name_H-M   'P 1'
#
loop_
_entity.id
_entity.type
_entity.pdbx_description
1 polymer ?
#
loop_
_entity_poly.entity_id
_entity_poly.type
_entity_poly.pdbx_seq_one_letter_code
_entity_poly.pdbx_strand_id
1 'polypeptide(L)' 'MMKAKVFRCANCGHVVEVPFGMPKPSSCPKCGSPASLIHRVNPGPPGVGRE' A
#
# COMPACT_ATOMS: atom_id res chain seq x y z
N MET A 1 -1.70 -19.38 -6.26
CA MET A 1 -1.36 -18.44 -5.17
C MET A 1 -1.37 -17.03 -5.74
N MET A 2 -2.50 -16.31 -5.68
CA MET A 2 -2.57 -14.92 -6.14
C MET A 2 -1.81 -14.04 -5.15
N LYS A 3 -0.62 -13.59 -5.54
CA LYS A 3 0.14 -12.60 -4.77
C LYS A 3 -0.67 -11.30 -4.82
N ALA A 4 -1.02 -10.71 -3.68
CA ALA A 4 -1.51 -9.34 -3.60
C ALA A 4 -0.32 -8.42 -3.30
N LYS A 5 -0.29 -7.24 -3.91
CA LYS A 5 0.71 -6.21 -3.61
C LYS A 5 0.11 -5.23 -2.61
N VAL A 6 0.70 -5.18 -1.43
CA VAL A 6 0.35 -4.19 -0.41
C VAL A 6 1.26 -2.97 -0.58
N PHE A 7 0.67 -1.79 -0.61
CA PHE A 7 1.35 -0.50 -0.61
C PHE A 7 0.92 0.32 0.59
N ARG A 8 1.84 0.97 1.28
CA ARG A 8 1.55 1.89 2.38
C ARG A 8 2.06 3.27 2.06
N CYS A 9 1.21 4.26 2.24
CA CYS A 9 1.61 5.65 2.20
C CYS A 9 2.32 6.01 3.50
N ALA A 10 3.56 6.49 3.42
CA ALA A 10 4.33 6.98 4.56
C ALA A 10 3.83 8.34 5.08
N ASN A 11 3.08 9.10 4.28
CA ASN A 11 2.56 10.40 4.67
C ASN A 11 1.31 10.30 5.58
N CYS A 12 0.33 9.48 5.19
CA CYS A 12 -0.93 9.33 5.92
C CYS A 12 -1.12 7.96 6.58
N GLY A 13 -0.19 7.01 6.37
CA GLY A 13 -0.28 5.65 6.88
C GLY A 13 -1.26 4.73 6.13
N HIS A 14 -1.93 5.23 5.08
CA HIS A 14 -2.94 4.47 4.35
C HIS A 14 -2.36 3.24 3.66
N VAL A 15 -3.01 2.08 3.84
CA VAL A 15 -2.62 0.81 3.24
C VAL A 15 -3.57 0.51 2.07
N VAL A 16 -3.00 0.34 0.89
CA VAL A 16 -3.67 0.01 -0.36
C VAL A 16 -3.28 -1.41 -0.74
N GLU A 17 -4.26 -2.29 -0.79
CA GLU A 17 -4.08 -3.66 -1.25
C GLU A 17 -4.54 -3.74 -2.71
N VAL A 18 -3.62 -4.10 -3.61
CA VAL A 18 -3.91 -4.21 -5.05
C VAL A 18 -3.58 -5.61 -5.55
N PRO A 19 -4.47 -6.23 -6.34
CA PRO A 19 -4.21 -7.53 -6.94
C PRO A 19 -3.05 -7.45 -7.92
N PHE A 20 -2.31 -8.57 -8.07
CA PHE A 20 -1.27 -8.68 -9.09
C PHE A 20 -1.85 -8.41 -10.49
N GLY A 21 -1.33 -7.37 -11.15
CA GLY A 21 -1.84 -6.89 -12.44
C GLY A 21 -2.21 -5.41 -12.42
N MET A 22 -2.45 -4.82 -11.25
CA MET A 22 -2.70 -3.38 -11.12
C MET A 22 -1.37 -2.60 -11.03
N PRO A 23 -1.24 -1.46 -11.75
CA PRO A 23 -0.08 -0.57 -11.64
C PRO A 23 -0.02 0.09 -10.26
N LYS A 24 1.20 0.47 -9.84
CA LYS A 24 1.41 1.21 -8.59
C LYS A 24 0.66 2.55 -8.69
N PRO A 25 -0.15 2.93 -7.69
CA PRO A 25 -0.81 4.22 -7.70
C PRO A 25 0.24 5.35 -7.71
N SER A 26 0.15 6.25 -8.69
CA SER A 26 1.04 7.41 -8.85
C SER A 26 0.90 8.43 -7.72
N SER A 27 -0.26 8.44 -7.07
CA SER A 27 -0.58 9.29 -5.93
C SER A 27 -1.50 8.57 -4.96
N CYS A 28 -1.41 8.91 -3.68
CA CYS A 28 -2.26 8.33 -2.65
C CYS A 28 -3.66 8.96 -2.74
N PRO A 29 -4.74 8.18 -2.91
CA PRO A 29 -6.11 8.73 -3.01
C PRO A 29 -6.59 9.38 -1.71
N LYS A 30 -5.96 9.04 -0.57
CA LYS A 30 -6.32 9.55 0.75
C LYS A 30 -5.79 10.95 1.04
N CYS A 31 -4.59 11.27 0.56
CA CYS A 31 -3.89 12.50 0.95
C CYS A 31 -3.27 13.26 -0.23
N GLY A 32 -3.34 12.74 -1.46
CA GLY A 32 -2.71 13.34 -2.62
C GLY A 32 -1.17 13.23 -2.65
N SER A 33 -0.54 12.51 -1.72
CA SER A 33 0.91 12.36 -1.73
C SER A 33 1.44 11.65 -2.97
N PRO A 34 2.59 12.08 -3.53
CA PRO A 34 3.21 11.45 -4.68
C PRO A 34 3.68 10.01 -4.37
N ALA A 35 3.84 9.21 -5.43
CA ALA A 35 4.30 7.83 -5.38
C ALA A 35 5.65 7.62 -4.67
N SER A 36 6.46 8.67 -4.52
CA SER A 36 7.71 8.66 -3.74
C SER A 36 7.47 8.35 -2.25
N LEU A 37 6.32 8.76 -1.71
CA LEU A 37 5.91 8.48 -0.33
C LEU A 37 5.12 7.17 -0.21
N ILE A 38 4.88 6.47 -1.32
CA ILE A 38 4.15 5.19 -1.33
C ILE A 38 5.17 4.06 -1.39
N HIS A 39 5.38 3.41 -0.25
CA HIS A 39 6.30 2.29 -0.11
C HIS A 39 5.55 0.96 -0.24
N ARG A 40 6.13 0.02 -0.97
CA ARG A 40 5.61 -1.36 -1.04
C ARG A 40 5.89 -2.06 0.29
N VAL A 41 4.85 -2.63 0.90
CA VAL A 41 4.96 -3.31 2.22
C VAL A 41 5.05 -4.83 2.10
N ASN A 42 4.78 -5.41 0.92
CA ASN A 42 4.92 -6.85 0.62
C ASN A 42 3.85 -7.74 1.32
N PRO A 43 3.82 -9.08 1.10
CA PRO A 43 2.64 -9.86 0.75
C PRO A 43 1.98 -10.50 1.98
N GLY A 44 2.02 -9.82 3.11
CA GLY A 44 1.44 -10.28 4.37
C GLY A 44 0.48 -9.21 4.87
N PRO A 45 -0.65 -9.60 5.50
CA PRO A 45 -1.63 -8.65 5.99
C PRO A 45 -0.91 -7.65 6.91
N PRO A 46 -1.19 -6.34 6.79
CA PRO A 46 -0.62 -5.37 7.71
C PRO A 46 -1.00 -5.79 9.12
N GLY A 47 0.02 -6.10 9.92
CA GLY A 47 -0.13 -6.52 11.29
C GLY A 47 -1.19 -5.67 11.98
N VAL A 48 -2.29 -6.34 12.32
CA VAL A 48 -3.16 -5.96 13.42
C VAL A 48 -2.22 -5.91 14.63
N GLY A 49 -1.69 -4.72 14.90
CA GLY A 49 -1.02 -4.45 16.16
C GLY A 49 -2.09 -4.47 17.24
N ARG A 50 -2.15 -5.58 17.98
CA ARG A 50 -2.73 -5.80 19.32
C ARG A 50 -2.03 -7.09 19.78
N GLU A 51 -1.25 -7.19 20.85
CA GLU A 51 -1.16 -6.49 22.13
C GLU A 51 0.13 -6.94 22.83
#